data_AF-A0A3D3C0Z7-F1
#
_entry.id   AF-A0A3D3C0Z7-F1
#
_cell.length_a   1.000
_cell.length_b   1.000
_cell.length_c   1.000
_cell.angle_alpha   90.00
_cell.angle_beta   90.00
_cell.angle_gamma   90.00
#
_symmetry.space_group_name_H-M   'P 1'
#
loop_
_entity.id
_entity.type
_entity.pdbx_description
1 polymer ?
#
loop_
_entity_poly.entity_id
_entity_poly.type
_entity_poly.pdbx_seq_one_letter_code
_entity_poly.pdbx_strand_id
1 'polypeptide(L)' 'MRRAVITGMGIVSCLGNNADEVLTSLKKGQSGIRFNQSYVDIGMRSHISGSVQLDTAELIDRKLYRFMGKASAY' A
#
# COMPACT_ATOMS: atom_id res chain seq x y z
N MET A 1 -35.42 0.60 12.24
CA MET A 1 -34.24 0.49 11.36
C MET A 1 -33.01 0.96 12.12
N ARG A 2 -31.88 0.25 12.03
CA ARG A 2 -30.59 0.71 12.60
C ARG A 2 -29.79 1.42 11.50
N ARG A 3 -29.16 2.56 11.85
CA ARG A 3 -28.27 3.32 10.95
C ARG A 3 -26.83 2.91 11.21
N ALA A 4 -26.03 2.82 10.14
CA ALA A 4 -24.59 2.60 10.21
C ALA A 4 -23.85 3.85 9.72
N VAL A 5 -22.69 4.13 10.31
CA VAL A 5 -21.80 5.25 9.95
C VAL A 5 -20.36 4.76 9.96
N ILE A 6 -19.48 5.46 9.24
CA ILE A 6 -18.04 5.22 9.27
C ILE A 6 -17.44 6.07 10.39
N THR A 7 -16.73 5.43 11.33
CA THR A 7 -16.08 6.10 12.47
C THR A 7 -14.57 6.09 12.40
N GLY A 8 -13.98 5.45 11.40
CA GLY A 8 -12.54 5.39 11.20
C GLY A 8 -12.18 4.80 9.84
N MET A 9 -10.97 5.11 9.38
CA MET A 9 -10.41 4.57 8.15
C MET A 9 -8.90 4.34 8.29
N GLY A 10 -8.39 3.36 7.57
CA GLY A 10 -6.96 3.08 7.43
C GLY A 10 -6.67 2.70 5.98
N ILE A 11 -5.53 3.12 5.47
CA ILE A 11 -5.13 2.86 4.08
C ILE A 11 -3.62 2.78 3.97
N VAL A 12 -3.15 1.76 3.25
CA VAL A 12 -1.79 1.66 2.72
C VAL A 12 -1.91 1.56 1.20
N SER A 13 -1.27 2.47 0.48
CA SER A 13 -1.43 2.63 -0.96
C SER A 13 -0.11 3.04 -1.60
N CYS A 14 0.00 2.86 -2.92
CA CYS A 14 1.12 3.41 -3.70
C CYS A 14 1.15 4.95 -3.70
N LEU A 15 0.05 5.59 -3.29
CA LEU A 15 -0.07 7.04 -3.11
C LEU A 15 0.33 7.53 -1.70
N GLY A 16 0.57 6.63 -0.75
CA GLY A 16 0.85 6.97 0.65
C GLY A 16 0.50 5.84 1.61
N ASN A 17 1.19 5.81 2.75
CA ASN A 17 1.06 4.77 3.77
C ASN A 17 0.04 5.12 4.87
N ASN A 18 -0.64 6.25 4.75
CA ASN A 18 -1.70 6.70 5.64
C ASN A 18 -2.66 7.66 4.92
N ALA A 19 -3.75 8.03 5.58
CA ALA A 19 -4.79 8.86 5.00
C ALA A 19 -4.31 10.27 4.60
N ASP A 20 -3.40 10.86 5.38
CA ASP A 20 -2.90 12.23 5.14
C ASP A 20 -1.97 12.28 3.91
N GLU A 21 -1.10 11.28 3.76
CA GLU A 21 -0.25 11.14 2.58
C GLU A 21 -1.09 10.90 1.33
N VAL A 22 -2.06 9.98 1.39
CA VAL A 22 -2.96 9.72 0.27
C VAL A 22 -3.76 10.97 -0.10
N LEU A 23 -4.32 11.68 0.89
CA LEU A 23 -5.02 12.94 0.66
C LEU A 23 -4.13 13.97 -0.03
N THR A 24 -2.88 14.08 0.42
CA THR A 24 -1.89 14.99 -0.16
C THR A 24 -1.60 14.63 -1.62
N SER A 25 -1.34 13.36 -1.91
CA SER A 25 -1.06 12.86 -3.26
C SER A 25 -2.24 13.09 -4.20
N LEU A 26 -3.47 12.83 -3.72
CA LEU A 26 -4.71 13.07 -4.48
C LEU A 26 -4.88 14.56 -4.81
N LYS A 27 -4.70 15.46 -3.82
CA LYS A 27 -4.81 16.91 -4.03
C LYS A 27 -3.76 17.44 -5.00
N LYS A 28 -2.55 16.89 -4.98
CA LYS A 28 -1.43 17.31 -5.84
C LYS A 28 -1.40 16.60 -7.19
N GLY A 29 -2.26 15.60 -7.42
CA GLY A 29 -2.20 14.76 -8.62
C GLY A 29 -0.89 13.96 -8.74
N GLN A 30 -0.28 13.59 -7.61
CA GLN A 30 0.98 12.85 -7.60
C GLN A 30 0.72 11.37 -7.88
N SER A 31 1.41 10.83 -8.89
CA SER A 31 1.31 9.42 -9.25
C SER A 31 2.10 8.53 -8.28
N GLY A 32 1.49 7.40 -7.89
CA GLY A 32 2.15 6.33 -7.13
C GLY A 32 2.79 5.26 -8.01
N ILE A 33 2.70 5.39 -9.34
CA ILE A 33 3.23 4.40 -10.27
C ILE A 33 4.74 4.59 -10.42
N ARG A 34 5.48 3.49 -10.31
CA ARG A 34 6.94 3.48 -10.39
C ARG A 34 7.41 2.33 -11.27
N PHE A 35 8.64 2.44 -11.72
CA PHE A 35 9.34 1.35 -12.38
C PHE A 35 9.56 0.18 -11.41
N ASN A 36 9.36 -1.03 -11.89
CA ASN A 36 9.46 -2.26 -11.12
C ASN A 36 10.48 -3.19 -11.78
N GLN A 37 11.69 -3.21 -11.20
CA GLN A 37 12.80 -4.04 -11.69
C GLN A 37 12.44 -5.53 -11.69
N SER A 38 11.67 -6.01 -10.69
CA SER A 38 11.30 -7.43 -10.63
C SER A 38 10.49 -7.88 -11.84
N TYR A 39 9.71 -6.99 -12.46
CA TYR A 39 8.94 -7.32 -13.68
C TYR A 39 9.86 -7.41 -14.90
N VAL A 40 10.89 -6.57 -14.96
CA VAL A 40 11.91 -6.63 -16.02
C VAL A 40 12.70 -7.92 -15.93
N ASP A 41 13.13 -8.28 -14.72
CA ASP A 41 14.00 -9.44 -14.48
C ASP A 41 13.34 -10.76 -14.89
N ILE A 42 12.00 -10.84 -14.78
CA ILE A 42 11.22 -12.02 -15.21
C ILE A 42 10.72 -11.93 -16.66
N GLY A 43 11.14 -10.91 -17.42
CA GLY A 43 10.79 -10.75 -18.84
C GLY A 43 9.35 -10.32 -19.10
N MET A 44 8.67 -9.65 -18.15
CA MET A 44 7.34 -9.09 -18.42
C MET A 44 7.40 -7.94 -19.41
N ARG A 45 6.32 -7.76 -20.18
CA ARG A 45 6.18 -6.61 -21.09
C ARG A 45 5.93 -5.28 -20.36
N SER A 46 5.24 -5.32 -19.23
CA SER A 46 5.00 -4.14 -18.39
C SER A 46 6.09 -4.04 -17.32
N HIS A 47 6.75 -2.89 -17.23
CA HIS A 47 7.83 -2.66 -16.27
C HIS A 47 7.43 -1.68 -15.17
N ILE A 48 6.14 -1.37 -15.03
CA ILE A 48 5.64 -0.39 -14.06
C ILE A 48 4.56 -0.99 -13.17
N SER A 49 4.51 -0.54 -11.92
CA SER A 49 3.46 -0.90 -10.97
C SER A 49 3.24 0.19 -9.92
N GLY A 50 2.04 0.23 -9.35
CA GLY A 50 1.75 0.98 -8.13
C GLY A 50 2.18 0.17 -6.92
N SER A 51 3.47 0.20 -6.59
CA SER A 51 4.00 -0.55 -5.46
C SER A 51 3.92 0.26 -4.16
N VAL A 52 3.56 -0.41 -3.07
CA VAL A 52 3.63 0.16 -1.71
C VAL A 52 5.08 0.22 -1.25
N GLN A 53 5.48 1.32 -0.61
CA GLN A 53 6.80 1.50 -0.01
C GLN A 53 6.66 1.52 1.51
N LEU A 54 6.63 0.34 2.13
CA LEU A 54 6.44 0.18 3.57
C LEU A 54 7.24 -1.01 4.07
N ASP A 55 8.01 -0.83 5.14
CA ASP A 55 8.59 -1.95 5.87
C ASP A 55 7.58 -2.44 6.93
N THR A 56 6.84 -3.49 6.57
CA THR A 56 5.85 -4.09 7.46
C THR A 56 6.46 -4.88 8.61
N ALA A 57 7.73 -5.29 8.51
CA ALA A 57 8.40 -6.04 9.56
C ALA A 57 8.75 -5.16 10.78
N GLU A 58 8.91 -3.85 10.57
CA GLU A 58 9.10 -2.88 11.66
C GLU A 58 7.79 -2.51 12.37
N LEU A 59 6.64 -2.71 11.71
CA LEU A 59 5.33 -2.27 12.19
C LEU A 59 4.50 -3.38 12.82
N ILE A 60 4.80 -4.64 12.52
CA ILE A 60 4.04 -5.81 12.96
C ILE A 60 4.95 -6.70 13.80
N ASP A 61 4.46 -7.09 14.98
CA ASP A 61 5.18 -8.05 15.82
C ASP A 61 5.49 -9.34 15.04
N ARG A 62 6.74 -9.80 15.15
CA ARG A 62 7.27 -10.95 14.43
C ARG A 62 6.42 -12.21 14.57
N LYS A 63 5.80 -12.45 15.73
CA LYS A 63 4.99 -13.66 15.96
C LYS A 63 3.67 -13.63 15.19
N LEU A 64 3.14 -12.45 14.92
CA LEU A 64 1.97 -12.26 14.06
C LEU A 64 2.40 -12.29 12.59
N TYR A 65 3.46 -11.56 12.26
CA TYR A 65 3.94 -11.39 10.88
C TYR A 65 4.25 -12.72 10.17
N ARG A 66 4.74 -13.75 10.88
CA ARG A 66 5.02 -15.08 10.31
C ARG A 66 3.81 -15.79 9.67
N PHE A 67 2.58 -15.36 9.99
CA PHE A 67 1.35 -15.90 9.44
C PHE A 67 0.74 -15.01 8.34
N MET A 68 1.39 -13.89 8.01
CA MET A 68 0.85 -12.87 7.12
C MET A 68 1.54 -12.91 5.76
N GLY A 69 0.73 -13.01 4.69
CA GLY A 69 1.19 -12.68 3.34
C GLY A 69 1.22 -11.16 3.14
N LYS A 70 1.80 -10.69 2.03
CA LYS A 70 1.88 -9.26 1.71
C LYS A 70 0.53 -8.54 1.81
N ALA A 71 -0.52 -9.11 1.23
CA ALA A 71 -1.87 -8.54 1.23
C ALA A 71 -2.57 -8.50 2.59
N SER A 72 -2.06 -9.21 3.60
CA SER A 72 -2.56 -9.11 4.98
C SER A 72 -1.69 -8.18 5.82
N ALA A 73 -0.42 -8.04 5.47
CA ALA A 73 0.53 -7.19 6.19
C ALA A 73 0.30 -5.69 5.92
N TYR A 74 -0.40 -5.34 4.83
CA TYR A 74 -0.85 -4.00 4.52
C TYR A 74 -2.15 -4.01 3.71
#